data_AF-A0A1M7CLU8-F1
#
_entry.id   AF-A0A1M7CLU8-F1
#
_cell.length_a   1.000
_cell.length_b   1.000
_cell.length_c   1.000
_cell.angle_alpha   90.00
_cell.angle_beta   90.00
_cell.angle_gamma   90.00
#
_symmetry.space_group_name_H-M   'P 1'
#
loop_
_entity.id
_entity.type
_entity.pdbx_description
1 polymer ?
#
loop_
_entity_poly.entity_id
_entity_poly.type
_entity_poly.pdbx_seq_one_letter_code
_entity_poly.pdbx_strand_id
1 'polypeptide(L)'
;MQGKIEHIRSFTQILFLVFAAIFWQGCKTTSSNIPATTMDRDIVGSWEGCDGRVVTFTKQKNGEIIGRYTHLGGLGEYRFTQDEIGYKVAQKELGTYTGLVKWRNATGEVTWKKVMITIEDNVYKDNNSDGCSKEMKRIGQR
;
A
#
# COMPACT_ATOMS: atom_id res chain seq x y z
N MET A 1 69.63 -9.33 0.82
CA MET A 1 70.02 -10.71 0.48
C MET A 1 68.76 -11.51 0.23
N GLN A 2 68.66 -12.14 -0.95
CA GLN A 2 67.56 -13.00 -1.38
C GLN A 2 67.44 -14.27 -0.52
N GLY A 3 66.21 -14.77 -0.37
CA GLY A 3 65.91 -16.11 0.14
C GLY A 3 64.41 -16.42 0.08
N LYS A 4 63.99 -17.11 -0.98
CA LYS A 4 62.65 -17.66 -1.26
C LYS A 4 62.59 -19.12 -0.74
N ILE A 5 61.39 -19.66 -0.51
CA ILE A 5 60.92 -21.09 -0.56
C ILE A 5 59.72 -21.18 0.41
N GLU A 6 58.46 -21.08 -0.03
CA GLU A 6 57.56 -22.04 -0.71
C GLU A 6 56.70 -22.95 0.20
N HIS A 7 55.42 -23.02 -0.21
CA HIS A 7 54.20 -23.62 0.35
C HIS A 7 54.21 -25.15 0.53
N ILE A 8 53.58 -25.67 1.61
CA ILE A 8 52.91 -26.99 1.69
C ILE A 8 51.74 -26.85 2.70
N ARG A 9 50.46 -26.69 2.28
CA ARG A 9 49.37 -27.71 2.20
C ARG A 9 49.36 -28.69 3.41
N SER A 10 48.29 -29.13 4.06
CA SER A 10 46.83 -29.07 3.95
C SER A 10 46.32 -29.92 5.13
N PHE A 11 45.04 -29.81 5.51
CA PHE A 11 44.24 -30.81 6.28
C PHE A 11 44.61 -31.01 7.77
N THR A 12 43.73 -31.17 8.76
CA THR A 12 42.27 -31.24 8.86
C THR A 12 41.93 -31.26 10.36
N GLN A 13 41.00 -30.39 10.76
CA GLN A 13 40.01 -30.52 11.85
C GLN A 13 40.44 -31.08 13.22
N ILE A 14 40.39 -30.23 14.25
CA ILE A 14 39.74 -30.58 15.53
C ILE A 14 38.78 -29.45 15.91
N LEU A 15 37.51 -29.82 15.81
CA LEU A 15 36.29 -29.17 16.24
C LEU A 15 36.27 -29.06 17.77
N PHE A 16 35.84 -27.93 18.35
CA PHE A 16 34.72 -27.84 19.31
C PHE A 16 34.77 -26.59 20.23
N LEU A 17 33.58 -25.98 20.33
CA LEU A 17 32.97 -25.25 21.46
C LEU A 17 32.73 -23.73 21.32
N VAL A 18 31.45 -23.43 21.06
CA VAL A 18 30.57 -22.55 21.86
C VAL A 18 31.00 -21.09 21.96
N PHE A 19 30.24 -20.21 21.31
CA PHE A 19 29.34 -19.26 22.00
C PHE A 19 28.39 -18.64 20.98
N ALA A 20 27.15 -19.12 21.01
CA ALA A 20 26.01 -18.42 20.44
C ALA A 20 25.68 -17.19 21.30
N ALA A 21 24.96 -16.25 20.69
CA ALA A 21 24.36 -15.03 21.26
C ALA A 21 25.21 -13.75 21.21
N ILE A 22 25.09 -13.01 20.10
CA ILE A 22 24.96 -11.56 20.17
C ILE A 22 23.71 -11.16 19.39
N PHE A 23 22.58 -11.26 20.11
CA PHE A 23 21.46 -10.33 20.15
C PHE A 23 21.23 -9.43 18.93
N TRP A 24 20.32 -9.89 18.06
CA TRP A 24 19.00 -9.28 17.85
C TRP A 24 18.86 -7.83 18.36
N GLN A 25 19.35 -6.85 17.60
CA GLN A 25 18.84 -5.49 17.73
C GLN A 25 17.46 -5.45 17.07
N GLY A 26 16.44 -5.69 17.89
CA GLY A 26 15.06 -5.54 17.49
C GLY A 26 14.81 -4.13 16.97
N CYS A 27 14.32 -4.04 15.73
CA CYS A 27 13.55 -2.89 15.29
C CYS A 27 12.46 -2.63 16.34
N LYS A 28 12.59 -1.53 17.10
CA LYS A 28 11.46 -0.97 17.83
C LYS A 28 10.52 -0.39 16.78
N THR A 29 9.67 -1.25 16.21
CA THR A 29 8.49 -0.78 15.50
C THR A 29 7.58 -0.21 16.57
N THR A 30 7.61 1.11 16.75
CA THR A 30 6.63 1.82 17.55
C THR A 30 5.28 1.60 16.88
N SER A 31 4.56 0.55 17.32
CA SER A 31 3.17 0.34 16.94
C SER A 31 2.39 1.50 17.54
N SER A 32 2.08 2.50 16.72
CA SER A 32 1.15 3.54 17.09
C SER A 32 -0.17 2.86 17.37
N ASN A 33 -0.55 2.76 18.65
CA ASN A 33 -1.88 2.35 19.09
C ASN A 33 -2.91 3.40 18.65
N ILE A 34 -3.20 3.41 17.36
CA ILE A 34 -4.35 4.09 16.80
C ILE A 34 -5.57 3.27 17.25
N PRO A 35 -6.55 3.85 17.96
CA PRO A 35 -7.73 3.13 18.41
C PRO A 35 -8.36 2.37 17.23
N ALA A 36 -8.75 1.11 17.43
CA ALA A 36 -9.37 0.30 16.38
C ALA A 36 -10.57 1.01 15.72
N THR A 37 -11.27 1.85 16.48
CA THR A 37 -12.41 2.72 16.08
C THR A 37 -12.05 3.95 15.25
N THR A 38 -10.77 4.15 14.94
CA THR A 38 -10.32 5.21 14.00
C THR A 38 -9.74 4.62 12.72
N MET A 39 -9.28 3.37 12.76
CA MET A 39 -8.79 2.62 11.60
C MET A 39 -9.93 2.19 10.67
N ASP A 40 -11.10 1.87 11.24
CA ASP A 40 -12.32 1.55 10.51
C ASP A 40 -12.88 2.71 9.67
N ARG A 41 -12.54 3.96 10.04
CA ARG A 41 -12.99 5.22 9.41
C ARG A 41 -11.89 6.01 8.68
N ASP A 42 -10.63 5.60 8.78
CA ASP A 42 -9.53 6.19 7.98
C ASP A 42 -9.66 5.73 6.52
N ILE A 43 -9.30 6.54 5.52
CA ILE A 43 -9.24 6.06 4.12
C ILE A 43 -7.90 5.40 3.79
N VAL A 44 -6.84 5.69 4.53
CA VAL A 44 -5.49 5.15 4.25
C VAL A 44 -5.50 3.62 4.32
N GLY A 45 -4.87 2.98 3.33
CA GLY A 45 -4.87 1.51 3.17
C GLY A 45 -5.44 1.07 1.82
N SER A 46 -5.65 -0.24 1.68
CA SER A 46 -6.07 -0.89 0.43
C SER A 46 -7.54 -1.28 0.45
N TRP A 47 -8.21 -1.08 -0.67
CA TRP A 47 -9.66 -1.26 -0.85
C TRP A 47 -9.94 -2.00 -2.13
N GLU A 48 -10.79 -3.02 -2.05
CA GLU A 48 -11.15 -3.88 -3.16
C GLU A 48 -12.57 -3.61 -3.65
N GLY A 49 -12.71 -3.41 -4.96
CA GLY A 49 -13.99 -3.25 -5.65
C GLY A 49 -14.55 -4.57 -6.19
N CYS A 50 -15.81 -4.57 -6.66
CA CYS A 50 -16.48 -5.80 -7.09
C CYS A 50 -15.87 -6.50 -8.31
N ASP A 51 -15.01 -5.84 -9.06
CA ASP A 51 -14.30 -6.37 -10.21
C ASP A 51 -12.85 -6.77 -9.89
N GLY A 52 -12.53 -6.92 -8.60
CA GLY A 52 -11.21 -7.29 -8.10
C GLY A 52 -10.18 -6.17 -8.15
N ARG A 53 -10.52 -4.96 -8.62
CA ARG A 53 -9.59 -3.82 -8.58
C ARG A 53 -9.19 -3.53 -7.14
N VAL A 54 -7.95 -3.13 -6.93
CA VAL A 54 -7.47 -2.68 -5.62
C VAL A 54 -6.92 -1.28 -5.73
N VAL A 55 -7.48 -0.37 -4.93
CA VAL A 55 -6.99 1.00 -4.74
C VAL A 55 -6.28 1.10 -3.41
N THR A 56 -5.03 1.57 -3.41
CA THR A 56 -4.28 1.84 -2.18
C THR A 56 -4.13 3.34 -1.98
N PHE A 57 -4.70 3.85 -0.88
CA PHE A 57 -4.63 5.25 -0.49
C PHE A 57 -3.46 5.51 0.43
N THR A 58 -2.65 6.52 0.10
CA THR A 58 -1.49 6.95 0.89
C THR A 58 -1.56 8.45 1.16
N LYS A 59 -1.33 8.84 2.42
CA LYS A 59 -1.23 10.25 2.83
C LYS A 59 0.11 10.84 2.40
N GLN A 60 0.06 11.97 1.71
CA GLN A 60 1.20 12.74 1.27
C GLN A 60 1.65 13.73 2.36
N LYS A 61 2.86 14.28 2.21
CA LYS A 61 3.44 15.26 3.17
C LYS A 61 2.60 16.55 3.29
N ASN A 62 1.92 16.95 2.21
CA ASN A 62 1.06 18.13 2.17
C ASN A 62 -0.36 17.88 2.74
N GLY A 63 -0.64 16.68 3.23
CA GLY A 63 -1.96 16.29 3.73
C GLY A 63 -2.94 15.80 2.66
N GLU A 64 -2.60 15.87 1.37
CA GLU A 64 -3.36 15.23 0.29
C GLU A 64 -3.28 13.71 0.41
N ILE A 65 -4.31 13.00 -0.01
CA ILE A 65 -4.36 11.54 -0.03
C ILE A 65 -4.50 11.09 -1.48
N ILE A 66 -3.58 10.24 -1.91
CA ILE A 66 -3.52 9.73 -3.28
C ILE A 66 -3.91 8.26 -3.28
N GLY A 67 -4.89 7.89 -4.10
CA GLY A 67 -5.27 6.49 -4.35
C GLY A 67 -4.67 6.01 -5.67
N ARG A 68 -3.88 4.94 -5.63
CA ARG A 68 -3.28 4.30 -6.81
C ARG A 68 -3.86 2.91 -7.03
N TYR A 69 -4.00 2.52 -8.29
CA TYR A 69 -4.46 1.17 -8.65
C TYR A 69 -3.32 0.15 -8.48
N THR A 70 -3.26 -0.48 -7.31
CA THR A 70 -2.27 -1.53 -7.02
C THR A 70 -2.62 -2.87 -7.65
N HIS A 71 -3.91 -3.08 -7.96
CA HIS A 71 -4.38 -4.18 -8.80
C HIS A 71 -5.48 -3.67 -9.71
N LEU A 72 -5.46 -4.05 -10.99
CA LEU A 72 -6.37 -3.46 -11.98
C LEU A 72 -7.77 -4.07 -11.94
N GLY A 73 -7.89 -5.39 -11.78
CA GLY A 73 -9.18 -6.06 -11.97
C GLY A 73 -9.80 -5.70 -13.33
N GLY A 74 -11.09 -5.37 -13.34
CA GLY A 74 -11.82 -4.92 -14.53
C GLY A 74 -11.33 -3.62 -15.18
N LEU A 75 -10.46 -2.83 -14.51
CA LEU A 75 -9.91 -1.60 -15.09
C LEU A 75 -8.98 -1.82 -16.29
N GLY A 76 -8.43 -3.03 -16.44
CA GLY A 76 -7.56 -3.38 -17.57
C GLY A 76 -8.23 -3.14 -18.93
N GLU A 77 -9.53 -3.45 -19.03
CA GLU A 77 -10.35 -3.26 -20.24
C GLU A 77 -10.43 -1.79 -20.68
N TYR A 78 -10.22 -0.86 -19.74
CA TYR A 78 -10.28 0.58 -19.98
C TYR A 78 -8.89 1.21 -20.14
N ARG A 79 -7.82 0.42 -20.32
CA ARG A 79 -6.45 0.92 -20.51
C ARG A 79 -5.89 1.72 -19.32
N PHE A 80 -6.36 1.43 -18.12
CA PHE A 80 -5.65 1.86 -16.91
C PHE A 80 -4.37 1.05 -16.75
N THR A 81 -3.38 1.67 -16.11
CA THR A 81 -2.09 1.05 -15.83
C THR A 81 -1.91 0.80 -14.34
N GLN A 82 -1.17 -0.25 -13.99
CA GLN A 82 -0.84 -0.51 -12.59
C GLN A 82 -0.04 0.66 -12.01
N ASP A 83 -0.28 0.98 -10.74
CA ASP A 83 0.26 2.14 -10.01
C ASP A 83 -0.23 3.51 -10.52
N GLU A 84 -1.12 3.55 -11.51
CA GLU A 84 -1.72 4.80 -11.96
C GLU A 84 -2.55 5.46 -10.86
N ILE A 85 -2.43 6.79 -10.75
CA ILE A 85 -3.25 7.58 -9.82
C ILE A 85 -4.71 7.55 -10.29
N GLY A 86 -5.58 6.94 -9.47
CA GLY A 86 -7.02 6.93 -9.64
C GLY A 86 -7.74 7.99 -8.84
N TYR A 87 -7.18 8.40 -7.69
CA TYR A 87 -7.85 9.28 -6.75
C TYR A 87 -6.92 10.36 -6.20
N LYS A 88 -7.48 11.55 -6.00
CA LYS A 88 -6.85 12.67 -5.30
C LYS A 88 -7.87 13.27 -4.35
N VAL A 89 -7.69 13.05 -3.06
CA VAL A 89 -8.71 13.41 -2.05
C VAL A 89 -8.08 14.05 -0.84
N ALA A 90 -8.86 14.84 -0.13
CA ALA A 90 -8.50 15.44 1.13
C ALA A 90 -9.55 15.08 2.18
N GLN A 91 -9.08 14.85 3.41
CA GLN A 91 -9.96 14.64 4.55
C GLN A 91 -10.72 15.93 4.86
N LYS A 92 -12.04 15.82 5.02
CA LYS A 92 -12.88 16.89 5.56
C LYS A 92 -13.06 16.72 7.06
N GLU A 93 -13.34 15.50 7.47
CA GLU A 93 -13.50 15.06 8.85
C GLU A 93 -13.21 13.55 8.92
N LEU A 94 -13.13 12.97 10.12
CA LEU A 94 -12.90 11.54 10.26
C LEU A 94 -14.05 10.75 9.61
N GLY A 95 -13.71 9.87 8.65
CA GLY A 95 -14.69 9.13 7.88
C GLY A 95 -15.23 9.86 6.64
N THR A 96 -14.95 11.14 6.42
CA THR A 96 -15.47 11.88 5.24
C THR A 96 -14.35 12.56 4.46
N TYR A 97 -14.30 12.31 3.16
CA TYR A 97 -13.27 12.82 2.24
C TYR A 97 -13.93 13.43 1.00
N THR A 98 -13.25 14.40 0.40
CA THR A 98 -13.69 14.99 -0.88
C THR A 98 -12.52 15.12 -1.82
N GLY A 99 -12.78 14.99 -3.12
CA GLY A 99 -11.75 15.23 -4.12
C GLY A 99 -12.18 14.80 -5.50
N LEU A 100 -11.27 14.14 -6.20
CA LEU A 100 -11.42 13.76 -7.59
C LEU A 100 -11.13 12.26 -7.78
N VAL A 101 -11.96 11.61 -8.58
CA VAL A 101 -11.71 10.28 -9.14
C VAL A 101 -11.44 10.41 -10.63
N LYS A 102 -10.44 9.67 -11.11
CA LYS A 102 -10.13 9.57 -12.53
C LYS A 102 -11.19 8.74 -13.23
N TRP A 103 -11.74 9.28 -14.30
CA TRP A 103 -12.66 8.58 -15.18
C TRP A 103 -12.01 8.44 -16.56
N ARG A 104 -12.21 7.29 -17.20
CA ARG A 104 -11.76 7.07 -18.57
C ARG A 104 -12.86 6.39 -19.35
N ASN A 105 -13.18 6.92 -20.53
CA ASN A 105 -14.19 6.30 -21.41
C ASN A 105 -13.55 5.20 -22.28
N ALA A 106 -14.38 4.50 -23.07
CA ALA A 106 -13.94 3.42 -23.94
C ALA A 106 -12.97 3.86 -25.06
N THR A 107 -12.97 5.15 -25.43
CA THR A 107 -12.02 5.69 -26.42
C THR A 107 -10.67 6.06 -25.78
N GLY A 108 -10.56 6.03 -24.45
CA GLY A 108 -9.34 6.31 -23.69
C GLY A 108 -9.21 7.75 -23.20
N GLU A 109 -10.22 8.60 -23.42
CA GLU A 109 -10.24 9.97 -22.94
C GLU A 109 -10.35 10.03 -21.41
N VAL A 110 -9.47 10.80 -20.78
CA VAL A 110 -9.38 10.92 -19.33
C VAL A 110 -10.04 12.20 -18.85
N THR A 111 -10.94 12.06 -17.87
CA THR A 111 -11.56 13.17 -17.14
C THR A 111 -11.44 12.94 -15.64
N TRP A 112 -11.73 13.97 -14.84
CA TRP A 112 -11.75 13.86 -13.37
C TRP A 112 -13.12 14.28 -12.85
N LYS A 113 -13.74 13.41 -12.05
CA LYS A 113 -15.06 13.65 -11.47
C LYS A 113 -14.93 13.98 -10.00
N LYS A 114 -15.70 14.97 -9.52
CA LYS A 114 -15.78 15.29 -8.09
C LYS A 114 -16.46 14.14 -7.35
N VAL A 115 -15.87 13.73 -6.24
CA VAL A 115 -16.39 12.68 -5.35
C VAL A 115 -16.43 13.18 -3.91
N MET A 116 -17.42 12.69 -3.19
CA MET A 116 -17.48 12.68 -1.73
C MET A 116 -17.48 11.22 -1.28
N ILE A 117 -16.55 10.90 -0.40
CA ILE A 117 -16.28 9.54 0.06
C ILE A 117 -16.60 9.47 1.54
N THR A 118 -17.29 8.42 1.94
CA THR A 118 -17.54 8.08 3.35
C THR A 118 -16.90 6.74 3.67
N ILE A 119 -16.23 6.66 4.81
CA ILE A 119 -15.65 5.44 5.35
C ILE A 119 -16.30 5.14 6.70
N GLU A 120 -16.91 3.97 6.80
CA GLU A 120 -17.57 3.46 8.00
C GLU A 120 -17.41 1.94 8.05
N ASP A 121 -17.03 1.39 9.21
CA ASP A 121 -16.88 -0.04 9.44
C ASP A 121 -16.09 -0.78 8.34
N ASN A 122 -14.95 -0.22 7.90
CA ASN A 122 -14.11 -0.77 6.82
C ASN A 122 -14.82 -0.87 5.45
N VAL A 123 -15.87 -0.09 5.24
CA VAL A 123 -16.57 0.07 3.97
C VAL A 123 -16.34 1.47 3.43
N TYR A 124 -15.79 1.54 2.22
CA TYR A 124 -15.70 2.76 1.42
C TYR A 124 -16.99 2.91 0.64
N LYS A 125 -17.55 4.13 0.61
CA LYS A 125 -18.63 4.50 -0.31
C LYS A 125 -18.37 5.85 -0.96
N ASP A 126 -18.76 6.04 -2.21
CA ASP A 126 -18.78 7.35 -2.86
C ASP A 126 -19.99 7.59 -3.76
N ASN A 127 -20.16 8.84 -4.18
CA ASN A 127 -21.34 9.27 -4.93
C ASN A 127 -21.18 9.32 -6.47
N ASN A 128 -19.98 9.15 -7.04
CA ASN A 128 -19.73 9.51 -8.44
C ASN A 128 -18.73 8.63 -9.21
N SER A 129 -18.17 7.60 -8.58
CA SER A 129 -17.33 6.62 -9.27
C SER A 129 -18.17 5.60 -10.08
N ASP A 130 -17.52 4.67 -10.76
CA ASP A 130 -18.19 3.55 -11.44
C ASP A 130 -18.82 2.56 -10.45
N GLY A 131 -19.62 1.62 -10.97
CA GLY A 131 -20.36 0.65 -10.16
C GLY A 131 -19.50 -0.19 -9.22
N CYS A 132 -18.26 -0.55 -9.59
CA CYS A 132 -17.38 -1.34 -8.71
C CYS A 132 -16.51 -0.50 -7.79
N SER A 133 -16.52 0.82 -7.93
CA SER A 133 -15.77 1.74 -7.07
C SER A 133 -16.66 2.53 -6.11
N LYS A 134 -17.97 2.58 -6.34
CA LYS A 134 -18.92 3.26 -5.44
C LYS A 134 -19.04 2.61 -4.08
N GLU A 135 -18.72 1.32 -3.96
CA GLU A 135 -18.63 0.61 -2.69
C GLU A 135 -17.45 -0.35 -2.75
N MET A 136 -16.52 -0.24 -1.79
CA MET A 136 -15.34 -1.09 -1.71
C MET A 136 -15.11 -1.55 -0.27
N LYS A 137 -14.47 -2.71 -0.11
CA LYS A 137 -14.13 -3.26 1.21
C LYS A 137 -12.65 -3.10 1.48
N ARG A 138 -12.29 -2.73 2.70
CA ARG A 138 -10.89 -2.73 3.11
C ARG A 138 -10.33 -4.15 3.09
N ILE A 139 -9.09 -4.30 2.64
CA ILE A 139 -8.34 -5.56 2.69
C ILE A 139 -7.06 -5.41 3.54
N GLY A 140 -6.57 -6.52 4.10
CA GLY A 140 -5.26 -6.58 4.78
C GLY A 140 -5.25 -6.27 6.27
N GLN A 141 -6.38 -6.33 6.99
CA GLN A 141 -6.42 -6.16 8.46
C GLN A 141 -6.07 -7.44 9.24
N ARG A 142 -4.94 -8.08 8.94
CA ARG A 142 -4.45 -9.24 9.71
C ARG A 142 -3.40 -8.84 10.73
#